data_AF-A0A7K2P7B2-F1
#
_entry.id   AF-A0A7K2P7B2-F1
#
_cell.length_a   1.000
_cell.length_b   1.000
_cell.length_c   1.000
_cell.angle_alpha   90.00
_cell.angle_beta   90.00
_cell.angle_gamma   90.00
#
_symmetry.space_group_name_H-M   'P 1'
#
loop_
_entity.id
_entity.type
_entity.pdbx_description
1 polymer ?
#
loop_
_entity_poly.entity_id
_entity_poly.type
_entity_poly.pdbx_seq_one_letter_code
_entity_poly.pdbx_strand_id
1 'polypeptide(L)' 'TGDRGDYLRAIVRLACEREDLGPDFRTWLRSYVAEEMQGR' A
#
# COMPACT_ATOMS: atom_id res chain seq x y z
N THR A 1 23.26 -1.76 1.13
CA THR A 1 22.32 -1.09 2.05
C THR A 1 21.00 -1.02 1.33
N GLY A 2 19.90 -1.51 1.90
CA GLY A 2 18.64 -1.63 1.18
C GLY A 2 18.10 -0.27 0.73
N ASP A 3 17.66 -0.17 -0.52
CA ASP A 3 17.05 1.04 -1.04
C ASP A 3 15.74 1.33 -0.29
N ARG A 4 15.48 2.60 0.01
CA ARG A 4 14.27 3.00 0.75
C ARG A 4 13.00 2.63 -0.01
N GLY A 5 13.06 2.63 -1.34
CA GLY A 5 11.96 2.18 -2.19
C GLY A 5 11.68 0.69 -2.05
N ASP A 6 12.71 -0.15 -1.95
CA ASP A 6 12.54 -1.59 -1.72
C ASP A 6 11.91 -1.88 -0.36
N TYR A 7 12.33 -1.15 0.67
CA TYR A 7 11.73 -1.24 1.99
C TYR A 7 10.23 -0.91 1.95
N LEU A 8 9.84 0.21 1.33
CA LEU A 8 8.43 0.60 1.23
C LEU A 8 7.60 -0.41 0.43
N ARG A 9 8.15 -0.95 -0.67
CA ARG A 9 7.50 -2.01 -1.45
C ARG A 9 7.26 -3.27 -0.63
N ALA A 10 8.23 -3.67 0.22
CA ALA A 10 8.08 -4.82 1.09
C ALA A 10 6.96 -4.60 2.13
N ILE A 11 6.89 -3.43 2.76
CA ILE A 11 5.83 -3.11 3.72
C ILE A 11 4.44 -3.15 3.07
N VAL A 12 4.29 -2.57 1.87
CA VAL A 12 3.00 -2.60 1.15
C VAL A 12 2.59 -4.03 0.82
N ARG A 13 3.52 -4.91 0.40
CA ARG A 13 3.23 -6.33 0.15
C ARG A 13 2.76 -7.05 1.41
N LEU A 14 3.51 -6.91 2.51
CA LEU A 14 3.18 -7.55 3.78
C LEU A 14 1.82 -7.10 4.32
N ALA A 15 1.47 -5.81 4.18
CA ALA A 15 0.17 -5.31 4.60
C ALA A 15 -0.98 -5.89 3.74
N CYS A 16 -0.76 -6.05 2.44
CA CYS A 16 -1.75 -6.66 1.53
C CYS A 16 -1.97 -8.15 1.79
N GLU A 17 -1.00 -8.89 2.30
CA GLU A 17 -1.07 -10.35 2.51
C GLU A 17 -1.71 -10.73 3.85
N ARG A 18 -1.81 -9.82 4.81
CA ARG A 18 -2.46 -10.08 6.11
C ARG A 18 -3.94 -10.37 5.96
N GLU A 19 -4.42 -11.44 6.59
CA GLU A 19 -5.83 -11.83 6.55
C GLU A 19 -6.74 -10.84 7.30
N ASP A 20 -6.24 -10.25 8.39
CA ASP A 20 -6.96 -9.31 9.26
C ASP A 20 -7.00 -7.87 8.69
N LEU A 21 -6.00 -7.50 7.89
CA LEU A 21 -5.79 -6.11 7.43
C LEU A 21 -5.88 -5.97 5.90
N GLY A 22 -5.46 -6.98 5.15
CA GLY A 22 -5.28 -6.93 3.71
C GLY A 22 -6.52 -6.54 2.90
N PRO A 23 -7.73 -7.07 3.20
CA PRO A 23 -8.95 -6.67 2.48
C PRO A 23 -9.23 -5.16 2.56
N ASP A 24 -9.20 -4.58 3.76
CA ASP A 24 -9.46 -3.16 3.98
C ASP A 24 -8.31 -2.28 3.48
N PHE A 25 -7.07 -2.71 3.71
CA PHE A 25 -5.89 -1.99 3.24
C PHE A 25 -5.83 -1.87 1.73
N ARG A 26 -6.15 -2.94 0.98
CA ARG A 26 -6.20 -2.91 -0.50
C ARG A 26 -7.33 -2.02 -1.00
N THR A 27 -8.47 -1.99 -0.32
CA THR A 27 -9.59 -1.10 -0.63
C THR A 27 -9.18 0.36 -0.48
N TRP A 28 -8.62 0.70 0.69
CA TRP A 28 -8.09 2.05 0.95
C TRP A 28 -7.00 2.46 -0.04
N LEU A 29 -6.01 1.59 -0.30
CA LEU A 29 -4.89 1.91 -1.18
C LEU A 29 -5.34 2.24 -2.60
N ARG A 30 -6.39 1.56 -3.09
CA ARG A 30 -6.99 1.85 -4.39
C ARG A 30 -7.60 3.24 -4.43
N SER A 31 -8.39 3.61 -3.41
CA SER A 31 -8.95 4.96 -3.28
C SER A 31 -7.86 6.02 -3.14
N TYR A 32 -6.84 5.79 -2.31
CA TYR A 32 -5.72 6.72 -2.17
C TYR A 32 -5.02 6.98 -3.51
N VAL A 33 -4.74 5.94 -4.29
CA VAL A 33 -4.09 6.10 -5.60
C VAL A 33 -5.00 6.79 -6.61
N ALA A 34 -6.30 6.51 -6.60
CA ALA A 34 -7.25 7.03 -7.57
C ALA A 34 -7.74 8.46 -7.25
N GLU A 35 -7.83 8.83 -5.98
CA GLU A 35 -8.51 10.05 -5.53
C GLU A 35 -7.53 11.06 -4.93
N GLU A 36 -6.56 10.59 -4.14
CA GLU A 36 -5.64 11.48 -3.40
C GLU A 36 -4.32 11.69 -4.17
N MET A 37 -3.83 10.68 -4.88
CA MET A 37 -2.58 10.75 -5.65
C MET A 37 -2.77 11.28 -7.08
N GLN A 38 -3.97 11.17 -7.65
CA GLN A 38 -4.27 11.64 -9.01
C GLN A 38 -4.74 13.10 -9.07
N GLY A 39 -4.83 13.77 -7.92
CA GLY A 39 -4.98 15.22 -7.84
C GLY A 39 -6.37 15.68 -7.45
N ARG A 40 -6.42 16.34 -6.30
CA ARG A 40 -6.71 17.77 -6.32
C ARG A 40 -5.48 18.54 -6.81
#